data_AF-A0A2H0NZE9-F1
#
_entry.id   AF-A0A2H0NZE9-F1
#
_cell.length_a   1.000
_cell.length_b   1.000
_cell.length_c   1.000
_cell.angle_alpha   90.00
_cell.angle_beta   90.00
_cell.angle_gamma   90.00
#
_symmetry.space_group_name_H-M   'P 1'
#
loop_
_entity.id
_entity.type
_entity.pdbx_description
1 polymer ?
#
loop_
_entity_poly.entity_id
_entity_poly.type
_entity_poly.pdbx_seq_one_letter_code
_entity_poly.pdbx_strand_id
1 'polypeptide(L)'
;MAALVLIGLVGCVPSERVPGSGGEVIRIRQGNVGTFHELRLGVMNIFDADHVDEAGAKKNRLTAALSLSIDGAPPQEKHFKVQAGQKIVFGGYSVYAEEIRGTVKGLVTLRLERR
;
A
#
# COMPACT_ATOMS: atom_id res chain seq x y z
N MET A 1 34.11 -4.21 -29.58
CA MET A 1 32.91 -3.48 -30.04
C MET A 1 31.72 -4.03 -29.27
N ALA A 2 31.25 -3.32 -28.25
CA ALA A 2 30.12 -3.76 -27.44
C ALA A 2 28.84 -3.15 -28.01
N ALA A 3 27.95 -4.00 -28.51
CA ALA A 3 26.63 -3.61 -29.01
C ALA A 3 25.76 -3.20 -27.81
N LEU A 4 25.40 -1.91 -27.77
CA LEU A 4 24.44 -1.37 -26.83
C LEU A 4 23.04 -1.85 -27.27
N VAL A 5 22.51 -2.86 -26.59
CA VAL A 5 21.12 -3.27 -26.80
C VAL A 5 20.23 -2.22 -26.14
N LEU A 6 19.56 -1.40 -26.95
CA LEU A 6 18.44 -0.56 -26.52
C LEU A 6 17.30 -1.48 -26.09
N ILE A 7 17.19 -1.72 -24.78
CA ILE A 7 16.01 -2.35 -24.18
C ILE A 7 14.95 -1.25 -24.08
N GLY A 8 13.81 -1.49 -24.73
CA GLY A 8 12.74 -0.51 -24.91
C GLY A 8 12.28 0.18 -23.63
N LEU A 9 11.91 1.45 -23.78
CA LEU A 9 11.19 2.28 -22.81
C LEU A 9 9.77 1.73 -22.58
N VAL A 10 9.66 0.56 -21.95
CA VAL A 10 8.43 0.21 -21.22
C VAL A 10 8.55 0.94 -19.90
N GLY A 11 7.88 2.10 -19.80
CA GLY A 11 8.01 3.03 -18.68
C GLY A 11 8.06 2.30 -17.34
N CYS A 12 9.16 2.45 -16.61
CA CYS A 12 9.31 1.88 -15.28
C CYS A 12 8.18 2.42 -14.40
N VAL A 13 7.23 1.55 -14.08
CA VAL A 13 6.20 1.83 -13.09
C VAL A 13 6.87 1.80 -11.73
N PRO A 14 6.86 2.91 -10.96
CA PRO A 14 7.41 2.90 -9.61
C PRO A 14 6.64 1.87 -8.79
N SER A 15 7.39 0.96 -8.15
CA SER A 15 6.84 -0.07 -7.29
C SER A 15 7.75 -0.29 -6.10
N GLU A 16 7.18 -0.29 -4.92
CA GLU A 16 7.86 -0.59 -3.67
C GLU A 16 7.23 -1.82 -3.05
N ARG A 17 8.06 -2.82 -2.73
CA ARG A 17 7.62 -4.06 -2.11
C ARG A 17 8.52 -4.39 -0.92
N VAL A 18 7.89 -4.67 0.21
CA VAL A 18 8.54 -5.25 1.39
C VAL A 18 7.79 -6.54 1.70
N PRO A 19 8.41 -7.72 1.46
CA PRO A 19 7.74 -8.99 1.71
C PRO A 19 7.31 -9.13 3.18
N GLY A 20 6.04 -9.45 3.38
CA GLY A 20 5.52 -9.87 4.69
C GLY A 20 5.37 -11.39 4.76
N SER A 21 5.27 -11.92 5.97
CA SER A 21 4.86 -13.30 6.23
C SER A 21 3.48 -13.33 6.90
N GLY A 22 2.73 -14.42 6.70
CA GLY A 22 1.41 -14.60 7.30
C GLY A 22 0.28 -13.81 6.64
N GLY A 23 -0.93 -14.01 7.14
CA GLY A 23 -2.15 -13.32 6.72
C GLY A 23 -2.70 -13.64 5.33
N GLU A 24 -3.94 -13.20 5.11
CA GLU A 24 -4.58 -13.23 3.81
C GLU A 24 -4.09 -12.06 2.95
N VAL A 25 -3.80 -12.34 1.68
CA VAL A 25 -3.33 -11.31 0.73
C VAL A 25 -4.50 -10.80 -0.09
N ILE A 26 -4.68 -9.49 -0.10
CA ILE A 26 -5.67 -8.79 -0.91
C ILE A 26 -4.99 -7.70 -1.73
N ARG A 27 -5.47 -7.49 -2.96
CA ARG A 27 -4.97 -6.47 -3.88
C ARG A 27 -6.10 -5.50 -4.21
N ILE A 28 -5.87 -4.22 -3.95
CA ILE A 28 -6.88 -3.18 -4.10
C ILE A 28 -6.34 -2.11 -5.05
N ARG A 29 -7.11 -1.83 -6.10
CA ARG A 29 -6.79 -0.73 -7.02
C ARG A 29 -7.23 0.59 -6.42
N GLN A 30 -6.51 1.65 -6.70
CA GLN A 30 -6.90 3.01 -6.38
C GLN A 30 -8.33 3.30 -6.86
N GLY A 31 -9.09 3.99 -6.00
CA GLY A 31 -10.52 4.27 -6.19
C GLY A 31 -11.44 3.10 -5.86
N ASN A 32 -10.92 1.93 -5.47
CA ASN A 32 -11.73 0.77 -5.09
C ASN A 32 -11.62 0.45 -3.60
N VAL A 33 -12.57 -0.36 -3.14
CA VAL A 33 -12.65 -0.88 -1.78
C VAL A 33 -12.52 -2.39 -1.82
N GLY A 34 -11.64 -2.91 -0.98
CA GLY A 34 -11.54 -4.33 -0.65
C GLY A 34 -12.26 -4.63 0.65
N THR A 35 -12.62 -5.90 0.86
CA THR A 35 -13.28 -6.36 2.09
C THR A 35 -12.59 -7.60 2.62
N PHE A 36 -12.43 -7.66 3.93
CA PHE A 36 -11.88 -8.80 4.66
C PHE A 36 -12.65 -8.93 5.98
N HIS A 37 -13.49 -9.95 6.08
CA HIS A 37 -14.50 -10.05 7.14
C HIS A 37 -15.32 -8.75 7.24
N GLU A 38 -15.34 -8.10 8.41
CA GLU A 38 -16.05 -6.85 8.68
C GLU A 38 -15.22 -5.61 8.31
N LEU A 39 -13.92 -5.77 8.00
CA LEU A 39 -13.03 -4.68 7.63
C LEU A 39 -13.18 -4.35 6.15
N ARG A 40 -13.50 -3.08 5.86
CA ARG A 40 -13.48 -2.48 4.52
C ARG A 40 -12.25 -1.61 4.37
N LEU A 41 -11.55 -1.74 3.25
CA LEU A 41 -10.31 -1.03 2.95
C LEU A 41 -10.40 -0.32 1.61
N GLY A 42 -10.52 1.01 1.61
CA GLY A 42 -10.46 1.83 0.41
C GLY A 42 -9.03 2.29 0.11
N VAL A 43 -8.60 2.23 -1.16
CA VAL A 43 -7.38 2.90 -1.61
C VAL A 43 -7.78 4.24 -2.23
N MET A 44 -7.59 5.33 -1.49
CA MET A 44 -8.03 6.66 -1.92
C MET A 44 -7.10 7.25 -2.98
N ASN A 45 -5.79 7.25 -2.70
CA ASN A 45 -4.79 7.82 -3.59
C ASN A 45 -3.42 7.16 -3.36
N ILE A 46 -2.55 7.22 -4.36
CA ILE A 46 -1.13 6.85 -4.25
C ILE A 46 -0.31 8.03 -4.76
N PHE A 47 0.67 8.46 -3.99
CA PHE A 47 1.50 9.61 -4.30
C PHE A 47 2.93 9.42 -3.79
N ASP A 48 3.89 10.05 -4.44
CA ASP A 48 5.25 10.15 -3.93
C ASP A 48 5.29 11.14 -2.76
N ALA A 49 5.93 10.74 -1.66
CA ALA A 49 6.15 11.60 -0.50
C ALA A 49 7.63 11.59 -0.12
N ASP A 50 8.16 12.78 0.18
CA ASP A 50 9.47 12.93 0.78
C ASP A 50 9.46 12.28 2.17
N HIS A 51 10.38 11.37 2.41
CA HIS A 51 10.58 10.71 3.69
C HIS A 51 12.03 10.86 4.13
N VAL A 52 12.25 11.02 5.43
CA VAL A 52 13.60 11.01 6.01
C VAL A 52 13.77 9.66 6.70
N ASP A 53 14.72 8.85 6.24
CA ASP A 53 14.98 7.56 6.88
C ASP A 53 15.73 7.71 8.21
N GLU A 54 15.97 6.59 8.91
CA GLU A 54 16.64 6.58 10.22
C GLU A 54 18.06 7.18 10.18
N ALA A 55 18.71 7.17 9.01
CA ALA A 55 20.03 7.78 8.80
C ALA A 55 19.95 9.28 8.44
N GLY A 56 18.74 9.87 8.44
CA GLY A 56 18.53 11.26 8.08
C GLY A 56 18.49 11.53 6.57
N ALA A 57 18.51 10.49 5.72
CA ALA A 57 18.52 10.66 4.28
C ALA A 57 17.10 10.87 3.73
N LYS A 58 16.94 11.89 2.88
CA LYS A 58 15.70 12.09 2.13
C LYS A 58 15.56 11.02 1.06
N LYS A 59 14.47 10.26 1.10
CA LYS A 59 14.05 9.26 0.13
C LYS A 59 12.63 9.56 -0.29
N ASN A 60 12.39 9.56 -1.60
CA ASN A 60 11.04 9.62 -2.13
C ASN A 60 10.48 8.22 -2.08
N ARG A 61 9.35 8.05 -1.37
CA ARG A 61 8.67 6.75 -1.30
C ARG A 61 7.21 6.87 -1.68
N LEU A 62 6.72 5.85 -2.36
CA LEU A 62 5.31 5.69 -2.67
C LEU A 62 4.52 5.54 -1.36
N THR A 63 3.54 6.42 -1.20
CA THR A 63 2.63 6.45 -0.07
C THR A 63 1.21 6.22 -0.56
N ALA A 64 0.52 5.25 0.02
CA ALA A 64 -0.89 5.00 -0.21
C ALA A 64 -1.74 5.64 0.90
N ALA A 65 -2.74 6.43 0.51
CA ALA A 65 -3.80 6.86 1.41
C ALA A 65 -4.88 5.77 1.44
N LEU A 66 -5.03 5.12 2.59
CA LEU A 66 -6.04 4.10 2.84
C LEU A 66 -7.16 4.66 3.71
N SER A 67 -8.42 4.33 3.41
CA SER A 67 -9.54 4.44 4.35
C SER A 67 -9.86 3.05 4.88
N LEU A 68 -9.84 2.87 6.19
CA LEU A 68 -10.24 1.63 6.86
C LEU A 68 -11.53 1.89 7.61
N SER A 69 -12.54 1.05 7.42
CA SER A 69 -13.78 1.11 8.17
C SER A 69 -14.29 -0.26 8.60
N ILE A 70 -14.98 -0.29 9.73
CA ILE A 70 -15.71 -1.44 10.25
C ILE A 70 -17.13 -0.97 10.56
N ASP A 71 -18.09 -1.65 9.93
CA ASP A 71 -19.51 -1.39 10.15
C ASP A 71 -19.90 -1.87 11.56
N GLY A 72 -20.67 -1.08 12.29
CA GLY A 72 -21.03 -1.37 13.69
C GLY A 72 -21.87 -0.26 14.33
N ALA A 73 -22.12 -0.38 15.64
CA ALA A 73 -22.81 0.62 16.44
C ALA A 73 -21.96 0.99 17.67
N PRO A 74 -21.09 2.03 17.61
CA PRO A 74 -20.93 2.98 16.50
C PRO A 74 -20.01 2.46 15.38
N PRO A 75 -20.20 2.93 14.13
CA PRO A 75 -19.28 2.63 13.03
C PRO A 75 -17.92 3.29 13.28
N GLN A 76 -16.85 2.63 12.84
CA GLN A 76 -15.49 3.16 12.94
C GLN A 76 -14.93 3.38 11.53
N GLU A 77 -14.40 4.57 11.26
CA GLU A 77 -13.68 4.87 10.03
C GLU A 77 -12.44 5.71 10.35
N LYS A 78 -11.31 5.40 9.71
CA LYS A 78 -10.07 6.17 9.85
C LYS A 78 -9.22 6.11 8.60
N HIS A 79 -8.60 7.23 8.28
CA HIS A 79 -7.67 7.33 7.16
C HIS A 79 -6.22 7.16 7.64
N PHE A 80 -5.43 6.44 6.85
CA PHE A 80 -4.01 6.19 7.10
C PHE A 80 -3.21 6.50 5.85
N LYS A 81 -2.04 7.10 6.03
CA LYS A 81 -1.01 7.19 4.99
C LYS A 81 0.02 6.12 5.29
N VAL A 82 0.23 5.19 4.36
CA VAL A 82 1.15 4.07 4.55
C VAL A 82 2.14 3.91 3.41
N GLN A 83 3.32 3.45 3.78
CA GLN A 83 4.37 3.01 2.89
C GLN A 83 4.46 1.49 2.89
N ALA A 84 5.09 0.91 1.85
CA ALA A 84 5.40 -0.51 1.84
C ALA A 84 6.27 -0.87 3.07
N GLY A 85 5.92 -1.95 3.75
CA GLY A 85 6.55 -2.39 4.99
C GLY A 85 5.88 -1.92 6.27
N GLN A 86 4.90 -1.01 6.20
CA GLN A 86 4.21 -0.52 7.39
C GLN A 86 3.02 -1.39 7.78
N LYS A 87 2.79 -1.51 9.09
CA LYS A 87 1.66 -2.23 9.69
C LYS A 87 0.74 -1.24 10.41
N ILE A 88 -0.54 -1.26 10.08
CA ILE A 88 -1.61 -0.57 10.80
C ILE A 88 -2.33 -1.59 11.69
N VAL A 89 -2.78 -1.16 12.87
CA VAL A 89 -3.74 -1.91 13.68
C VAL A 89 -5.03 -1.11 13.76
N PHE A 90 -6.15 -1.74 13.39
CA PHE A 90 -7.47 -1.09 13.37
C PHE A 90 -8.58 -2.09 13.68
N GLY A 91 -9.37 -1.82 14.72
CA GLY A 91 -10.55 -2.61 15.10
C GLY A 91 -10.31 -4.11 15.21
N GLY A 92 -9.20 -4.54 15.81
CA GLY A 92 -8.84 -5.96 15.93
C GLY A 92 -8.19 -6.58 14.69
N TYR A 93 -7.94 -5.81 13.64
CA TYR A 93 -7.23 -6.27 12.44
C TYR A 93 -5.81 -5.70 12.39
N SER A 94 -4.88 -6.50 11.85
CA SER A 94 -3.57 -6.04 11.39
C SER A 94 -3.58 -5.90 9.87
N VAL A 95 -3.18 -4.74 9.38
CA VAL A 95 -3.10 -4.43 7.95
C VAL A 95 -1.67 -4.07 7.60
N TYR A 96 -0.99 -4.94 6.87
CA TYR A 96 0.38 -4.73 6.44
C TYR A 96 0.44 -4.37 4.95
N ALA A 97 1.05 -3.25 4.62
CA ALA A 97 1.29 -2.84 3.23
C ALA A 97 2.48 -3.59 2.66
N GLU A 98 2.23 -4.68 1.92
CA GLU A 98 3.30 -5.45 1.28
C GLU A 98 3.85 -4.72 0.05
N GLU A 99 2.98 -4.18 -0.80
CA GLU A 99 3.38 -3.59 -2.07
C GLU A 99 2.53 -2.37 -2.43
N ILE A 100 3.17 -1.32 -2.96
CA ILE A 100 2.52 -0.14 -3.52
C ILE A 100 3.08 0.10 -4.92
N ARG A 101 2.20 0.20 -5.92
CA ARG A 101 2.56 0.48 -7.32
C ARG A 101 1.91 1.77 -7.79
N GLY A 102 2.73 2.77 -8.15
CA GLY A 102 2.28 4.06 -8.67
C GLY A 102 2.00 3.98 -10.17
N THR A 103 0.73 3.85 -10.57
CA THR A 103 0.28 3.93 -11.98
C THR A 103 -0.98 4.78 -12.07
N VAL A 104 -1.45 5.06 -13.30
CA VAL A 104 -2.73 5.74 -13.59
C VAL A 104 -3.94 5.07 -12.92
N LYS A 105 -3.80 3.80 -12.49
CA LYS A 105 -4.72 3.11 -11.57
C LYS A 105 -3.91 2.29 -10.57
N GLY A 106 -3.27 3.01 -9.65
CA GLY A 106 -2.35 2.46 -8.66
C GLY A 106 -2.87 1.20 -7.97
N LEU A 107 -1.96 0.33 -7.53
CA LEU A 107 -2.31 -0.94 -6.90
C LEU A 107 -1.62 -1.04 -5.55
N VAL A 108 -2.37 -1.45 -4.53
CA VAL A 108 -1.83 -1.77 -3.21
C VAL A 108 -2.08 -3.25 -2.93
N THR A 109 -1.03 -3.98 -2.55
CA THR A 109 -1.11 -5.34 -2.03
C THR A 109 -1.00 -5.27 -0.51
N LEU A 110 -2.02 -5.77 0.20
CA LEU A 110 -2.12 -5.76 1.65
C LEU A 110 -2.13 -7.21 2.17
N ARG A 111 -1.52 -7.42 3.33
CA ARG A 111 -1.68 -8.63 4.15
C ARG A 111 -2.54 -8.31 5.35
N LEU A 112 -3.54 -9.16 5.57
CA LEU A 112 -4.55 -8.96 6.60
C LEU A 112 -4.59 -10.13 7.57
N GLU A 113 -4.66 -9.82 8.85
CA GLU A 113 -4.80 -10.80 9.93
C GLU A 113 -5.82 -10.28 10.95
N ARG A 114 -6.68 -11.17 11.45
CA ARG A 114 -7.50 -10.90 12.63
C ARG A 114 -6.66 -11.19 13.87
N ARG A 115 -6.67 -10.27 14.83
CA ARG A 115 -6.04 -10.42 16.15
C ARG A 115 -7.03 -10.95 17.18
#